data_AF-A0A8T5EW53-F1
#
_entry.id   AF-A0A8T5EW53-F1
#
_cell.length_a   1.000
_cell.length_b   1.000
_cell.length_c   1.000
_cell.angle_alpha   90.00
_cell.angle_beta   90.00
_cell.angle_gamma   90.00
#
_symmetry.space_group_name_H-M   'P 1'
#
loop_
_entity.id
_entity.type
_entity.pdbx_description
1 polymer ?
#
loop_
_entity_poly.entity_id
_entity_poly.type
_entity_poly.pdbx_seq_one_letter_code
_entity_poly.pdbx_strand_id
1 'polypeptide(L)'
;LENKRASLRNELQKHVMLRRKKSDVLKELKDKVRYKEVIAADTDFYLEELDKIWKKLESEQKQAQTEFSKSASYHRAIQSERQIAGLAKLPHVINFVKNIMEIEESVVVFCHHKVIHKLLNESLEEFSPVTIIGGQSDETRQDQIDKFQKGESKLMIAGIRAGNVGINLTRAKYVIFAELDWSPAIHRQAEDRLHRIGQKNTVFAYYLIGNGTLDDHVASILVDKSYEIDAILDETSDTYENKDKAALILAQIQNKIHSK
;
A
#
# COMPACT_ATOMS: atom_id res chain seq x y z
N LEU A 1 -19.94 -24.42 3.17
CA LEU A 1 -18.71 -23.78 3.67
C LEU A 1 -18.99 -22.78 4.80
N GLU A 2 -20.06 -21.97 4.71
CA GLU A 2 -20.47 -21.01 5.76
C GLU A 2 -20.58 -21.61 7.16
N ASN A 3 -21.18 -22.80 7.30
CA ASN A 3 -21.34 -23.48 8.59
C ASN A 3 -19.98 -23.81 9.26
N LYS A 4 -18.94 -24.10 8.46
CA LYS A 4 -17.57 -24.32 8.96
C LYS A 4 -16.90 -23.01 9.39
N ARG A 5 -17.10 -21.92 8.64
CA ARG A 5 -16.55 -20.59 9.00
C ARG A 5 -17.16 -20.05 10.29
N ALA A 6 -18.48 -20.18 10.45
CA ALA A 6 -19.19 -19.77 11.66
C ALA A 6 -18.75 -20.58 12.89
N SER A 7 -18.63 -21.91 12.74
CA SER A 7 -18.13 -22.78 13.82
C SER A 7 -16.71 -22.40 14.24
N LEU A 8 -15.79 -22.18 13.29
CA LEU A 8 -14.42 -21.77 13.60
C LEU A 8 -14.37 -20.40 14.30
N ARG A 9 -15.15 -19.43 13.82
CA ARG A 9 -15.25 -18.09 14.44
C ARG A 9 -15.65 -18.18 15.91
N ASN A 10 -16.65 -19.01 16.22
CA ASN A 10 -17.16 -19.21 17.58
C ASN A 10 -16.10 -19.83 18.50
N GLU A 11 -15.43 -20.89 18.05
CA GLU A 11 -14.34 -21.53 18.81
C GLU A 11 -13.21 -20.53 19.12
N LEU A 12 -12.78 -19.76 18.11
CA LEU A 12 -11.73 -18.75 18.29
C LEU A 12 -12.14 -17.69 19.29
N GLN A 13 -13.32 -17.07 19.15
CA GLN A 13 -13.74 -15.96 20.00
C GLN A 13 -14.04 -16.38 21.44
N LYS A 14 -14.54 -17.60 21.65
CA LYS A 14 -14.94 -18.08 22.97
C LYS A 14 -13.75 -18.57 23.80
N HIS A 15 -12.76 -19.21 23.18
CA HIS A 15 -11.73 -19.96 23.91
C HIS A 15 -10.31 -19.44 23.73
N VAL A 16 -9.99 -18.76 22.62
CA VAL A 16 -8.58 -18.50 22.25
C VAL A 16 -8.27 -17.03 22.01
N MET A 17 -9.21 -16.26 21.44
CA MET A 17 -8.95 -14.94 20.89
C MET A 17 -9.80 -13.85 21.57
N LEU A 18 -9.13 -12.88 22.18
CA LEU A 18 -9.75 -11.61 22.57
C LEU A 18 -9.58 -10.60 21.43
N ARG A 19 -10.69 -10.16 20.84
CA ARG A 19 -10.70 -9.16 19.75
C ARG A 19 -11.75 -8.08 20.03
N ARG A 20 -11.37 -6.82 19.81
CA ARG A 20 -12.26 -5.64 19.85
C ARG A 20 -11.97 -4.78 18.62
N LYS A 21 -12.99 -4.27 17.93
CA LYS A 21 -12.76 -3.39 16.78
C LYS A 21 -12.49 -1.96 17.26
N LYS A 22 -11.81 -1.18 16.42
CA LYS A 22 -11.62 0.25 16.68
C LYS A 22 -12.95 0.98 16.75
N SER A 23 -13.92 0.63 15.92
CA SER A 23 -15.29 1.14 15.97
C SER A 23 -15.98 0.93 17.31
N ASP A 24 -15.67 -0.17 18.00
CA ASP A 24 -16.32 -0.54 19.26
C ASP A 24 -15.77 0.26 20.45
N VAL A 25 -14.50 0.67 20.36
CA VAL A 25 -13.75 1.26 21.48
C VAL A 25 -13.33 2.72 21.27
N LEU A 26 -13.20 3.18 20.02
CA LEU A 26 -12.79 4.53 19.64
C LEU A 26 -13.89 5.21 18.82
N LYS A 27 -14.98 5.61 19.49
CA LYS A 27 -16.16 6.19 18.81
C LYS A 27 -15.89 7.52 18.09
N GLU A 28 -14.84 8.24 18.49
CA GLU A 28 -14.45 9.52 17.88
C GLU A 28 -13.54 9.34 16.65
N LEU A 29 -12.99 8.14 16.45
CA LEU A 29 -12.09 7.87 15.33
C LEU A 29 -12.91 7.68 14.06
N LYS A 30 -12.83 8.66 13.15
CA LYS A 30 -13.49 8.59 11.85
C LYS A 30 -13.01 7.40 11.03
N ASP A 31 -13.88 6.83 10.21
CA ASP A 31 -13.54 5.69 9.34
C ASP A 31 -12.43 6.02 8.34
N LYS A 32 -11.78 4.96 7.86
CA LYS A 32 -10.86 5.03 6.72
C LYS A 32 -11.64 4.96 5.41
N VAL A 33 -11.13 5.60 4.36
CA VAL A 33 -11.66 5.46 3.00
C VAL A 33 -10.54 4.96 2.10
N ARG A 34 -10.82 3.90 1.32
CA ARG A 34 -9.89 3.29 0.38
C ARG A 34 -10.32 3.58 -1.05
N TYR A 35 -9.35 3.94 -1.89
CA TYR A 35 -9.54 4.26 -3.31
C TYR A 35 -8.61 3.39 -4.13
N LYS A 36 -9.19 2.67 -5.10
CA LYS A 36 -8.42 2.10 -6.20
C LYS A 36 -8.29 3.19 -7.26
N GLU A 37 -7.10 3.75 -7.40
CA GLU A 37 -6.82 4.76 -8.42
C GLU A 37 -6.07 4.09 -9.56
N VAL A 38 -6.69 4.04 -10.74
CA VAL A 38 -6.05 3.50 -11.94
C VAL A 38 -5.27 4.64 -12.59
N ILE A 39 -3.96 4.47 -12.69
CA ILE A 39 -3.04 5.43 -13.29
C ILE A 39 -2.44 4.86 -14.57
N ALA A 40 -2.03 5.73 -15.48
CA ALA A 40 -1.29 5.30 -16.66
C ALA A 40 0.06 4.67 -16.26
N ALA A 41 0.56 3.80 -17.14
CA ALA A 41 1.87 3.19 -17.06
C ALA A 41 2.47 3.15 -18.47
N ASP A 42 3.79 3.18 -18.57
CA ASP A 42 4.50 2.93 -19.82
C ASP A 42 4.40 1.43 -20.18
N THR A 43 3.35 1.08 -20.92
CA THR A 43 3.06 -0.31 -21.29
C THR A 43 4.08 -0.87 -22.28
N ASP A 44 4.64 -0.03 -23.14
CA ASP A 44 5.64 -0.46 -24.12
C ASP A 44 6.93 -0.86 -23.40
N PHE A 45 7.41 -0.02 -22.49
CA PHE A 45 8.53 -0.34 -21.60
C PHE A 45 8.25 -1.60 -20.77
N TYR A 46 7.06 -1.71 -20.17
CA TYR A 46 6.70 -2.86 -19.34
C TYR A 46 6.73 -4.16 -20.14
N LEU A 47 6.14 -4.19 -21.34
CA LEU A 47 6.09 -5.38 -22.19
C LEU A 47 7.48 -5.78 -22.70
N GLU A 48 8.34 -4.81 -23.06
CA GLU A 48 9.71 -5.08 -23.50
C GLU A 48 10.53 -5.74 -22.38
N GLU A 49 10.48 -5.19 -21.17
CA GLU A 49 11.18 -5.76 -20.02
C GLU A 49 10.58 -7.09 -19.56
N LEU A 50 9.25 -7.25 -19.69
CA LEU A 50 8.57 -8.51 -19.39
C LEU A 50 9.06 -9.64 -20.30
N ASP A 51 9.22 -9.39 -21.61
CA ASP A 51 9.77 -10.37 -22.55
C ASP A 51 11.19 -10.81 -22.16
N LYS A 52 12.05 -9.87 -21.73
CA LYS A 52 13.40 -10.19 -21.22
C LYS A 52 13.34 -11.10 -19.99
N ILE A 53 12.41 -10.83 -19.06
CA ILE A 53 12.20 -11.65 -17.87
C ILE A 53 11.74 -13.06 -18.24
N TRP A 54 10.80 -13.21 -19.17
CA TRP A 54 10.29 -14.51 -19.62
C TRP A 54 11.34 -15.34 -20.33
N LYS A 55 12.12 -14.74 -21.25
CA LYS A 55 13.24 -15.43 -21.92
C LYS A 55 14.26 -15.95 -20.92
N LYS A 56 14.60 -15.14 -19.92
CA LYS A 56 15.49 -15.55 -18.84
C LYS A 56 14.89 -16.69 -18.02
N LEU A 57 13.62 -16.57 -17.61
CA LEU A 57 12.93 -17.63 -16.87
C LEU A 57 12.91 -18.94 -17.64
N GLU A 58 12.60 -18.93 -18.94
CA GLU A 58 12.59 -20.13 -19.78
C GLU A 58 13.96 -20.83 -19.80
N SER A 59 15.04 -20.04 -19.94
CA SER A 59 16.40 -20.56 -19.91
C SER A 59 16.75 -21.20 -18.55
N GLU A 60 16.34 -20.56 -17.45
CA GLU A 60 16.58 -21.05 -16.09
C GLU A 60 15.76 -22.31 -15.80
N GLN A 61 14.52 -22.39 -16.31
CA GLN A 61 13.66 -23.58 -16.18
C GLN A 61 14.25 -24.79 -16.92
N LYS A 62 14.84 -24.58 -18.10
CA LYS A 62 15.53 -25.65 -18.88
C LYS A 62 16.77 -26.18 -18.16
N GLN A 63 17.50 -25.32 -17.45
CA GLN A 63 18.72 -25.69 -16.75
C GLN A 63 18.47 -26.22 -15.32
N ALA A 64 17.30 -25.95 -14.75
CA ALA A 64 16.96 -26.33 -13.38
C ALA A 64 16.81 -27.85 -13.21
N GLN A 65 17.74 -28.44 -12.46
CA GLN A 65 17.76 -29.89 -12.17
C GLN A 65 16.84 -30.31 -11.01
N THR A 66 16.41 -29.36 -10.17
CA THR A 66 15.58 -29.64 -8.98
C THR A 66 14.28 -28.84 -9.00
N GLU A 67 13.24 -29.35 -8.34
CA GLU A 67 11.98 -28.62 -8.14
C GLU A 67 12.19 -27.29 -7.39
N PHE A 68 13.12 -27.28 -6.43
CA PHE A 68 13.48 -26.06 -5.70
C PHE A 68 14.03 -24.99 -6.64
N SER A 69 14.96 -25.34 -7.54
CA SER A 69 15.52 -24.41 -8.53
C SER A 69 14.46 -23.88 -9.49
N LYS A 70 13.50 -24.72 -9.89
CA LYS A 70 12.35 -24.31 -10.71
C LYS A 70 11.45 -23.31 -9.97
N SER A 71 11.09 -23.61 -8.72
CA SER A 71 10.29 -22.69 -7.89
C SER A 71 11.01 -21.35 -7.65
N ALA A 72 12.30 -21.40 -7.35
CA ALA A 72 13.12 -20.21 -7.09
C ALA A 72 13.24 -19.29 -8.33
N SER A 73 13.27 -19.83 -9.55
CA SER A 73 13.28 -19.01 -10.77
C SER A 73 11.92 -18.33 -11.02
N TYR A 74 10.80 -19.03 -10.80
CA TYR A 74 9.47 -18.38 -10.83
C TYR A 74 9.37 -17.24 -9.82
N HIS A 75 9.80 -17.46 -8.58
CA HIS A 75 9.79 -16.41 -7.55
C HIS A 75 10.62 -15.20 -7.97
N ARG A 76 11.80 -15.41 -8.57
CA ARG A 76 12.62 -14.30 -9.09
C ARG A 76 11.94 -13.56 -10.24
N ALA A 77 11.35 -14.28 -11.19
CA ALA A 77 10.64 -13.66 -12.31
C ALA A 77 9.48 -12.77 -11.84
N ILE A 78 8.65 -13.27 -10.90
CA ILE A 78 7.54 -12.51 -10.32
C ILE A 78 8.05 -11.26 -9.57
N GLN A 79 9.15 -11.36 -8.82
CA GLN A 79 9.72 -10.18 -8.16
C GLN A 79 10.24 -9.15 -9.16
N SER A 80 10.93 -9.59 -10.21
CA SER A 80 11.39 -8.71 -11.28
C SER A 80 10.23 -8.02 -11.97
N GLU A 81 9.18 -8.77 -12.34
CA GLU A 81 7.99 -8.21 -13.00
C GLU A 81 7.31 -7.14 -12.15
N ARG A 82 7.16 -7.38 -10.84
CA ARG A 82 6.63 -6.37 -9.91
C ARG A 82 7.45 -5.10 -9.90
N GLN A 83 8.78 -5.23 -9.90
CA GLN A 83 9.67 -4.08 -9.94
C GLN A 83 9.50 -3.28 -11.24
N ILE A 84 9.40 -3.97 -12.39
CA ILE A 84 9.18 -3.31 -13.68
C ILE A 84 7.80 -2.64 -13.73
N ALA A 85 6.74 -3.29 -13.24
CA ALA A 85 5.40 -2.69 -13.14
C ALA A 85 5.44 -1.40 -12.31
N GLY A 86 6.15 -1.41 -11.18
CA GLY A 86 6.35 -0.23 -10.34
C GLY A 86 7.14 0.89 -11.04
N LEU A 87 8.15 0.55 -11.85
CA LEU A 87 8.91 1.52 -12.65
C LEU A 87 8.06 2.10 -13.81
N ALA A 88 7.28 1.27 -14.50
CA ALA A 88 6.46 1.67 -15.63
C ALA A 88 5.42 2.74 -15.26
N LYS A 89 4.87 2.69 -14.04
CA LYS A 89 3.91 3.69 -13.54
C LYS A 89 4.54 4.81 -12.72
N LEU A 90 5.85 4.76 -12.44
CA LEU A 90 6.52 5.69 -11.53
C LEU A 90 6.32 7.17 -11.89
N PRO A 91 6.40 7.60 -13.17
CA PRO A 91 6.16 9.00 -13.53
C PRO A 91 4.75 9.48 -13.11
N HIS A 92 3.75 8.63 -13.28
CA HIS A 92 2.37 8.93 -12.90
C HIS A 92 2.16 8.88 -11.38
N VAL A 93 2.87 7.99 -10.67
CA VAL A 93 2.90 8.00 -9.20
C VAL A 93 3.47 9.32 -8.70
N ILE A 94 4.59 9.79 -9.25
CA ILE A 94 5.22 11.06 -8.87
C ILE A 94 4.24 12.22 -9.07
N ASN A 95 3.60 12.29 -10.24
CA ASN A 95 2.60 13.33 -10.53
C ASN A 95 1.42 13.27 -9.57
N PHE A 96 0.90 12.08 -9.26
CA PHE A 96 -0.17 11.92 -8.29
C PHE A 96 0.23 12.43 -6.91
N VAL A 97 1.44 12.09 -6.43
CA VAL A 97 1.94 12.59 -5.14
C VAL A 97 2.06 14.11 -5.16
N LYS A 98 2.63 14.70 -6.23
CA LYS A 98 2.73 16.17 -6.39
C LYS A 98 1.37 16.85 -6.27
N ASN A 99 0.36 16.36 -6.98
CA ASN A 99 -0.99 16.91 -6.94
C ASN A 99 -1.61 16.86 -5.52
N ILE A 100 -1.39 15.77 -4.77
CA ILE A 100 -1.88 15.69 -3.38
C ILE A 100 -1.10 16.64 -2.46
N MET A 101 0.20 16.83 -2.70
CA MET A 101 1.04 17.74 -1.92
C MET A 101 0.64 19.22 -2.08
N GLU A 102 -0.01 19.62 -3.19
CA GLU A 102 -0.57 20.98 -3.38
C GLU A 102 -1.64 21.36 -2.34
N ILE A 103 -2.28 20.35 -1.74
CA ILE A 103 -3.26 20.53 -0.65
C ILE A 103 -2.56 20.96 0.66
N GLU A 104 -1.22 20.91 0.69
CA GLU A 104 -0.38 21.31 1.83
C GLU A 104 -0.59 20.48 3.10
N GLU A 105 -1.06 19.26 2.94
CA GLU A 105 -1.33 18.29 4.01
C GLU A 105 -0.20 17.26 4.12
N SER A 106 -0.11 16.58 5.26
CA SER A 106 0.89 15.53 5.46
C SER A 106 0.49 14.21 4.77
N VAL A 107 1.43 13.65 4.01
CA VAL A 107 1.25 12.46 3.15
C VAL A 107 2.31 11.41 3.46
N VAL A 108 1.91 10.14 3.48
CA VAL A 108 2.82 8.99 3.56
C VAL A 108 2.72 8.18 2.27
N VAL A 109 3.83 7.98 1.58
CA VAL A 109 3.93 7.14 0.39
C VAL A 109 4.62 5.82 0.75
N PHE A 110 3.94 4.71 0.55
CA PHE A 110 4.50 3.37 0.72
C PHE A 110 4.93 2.78 -0.62
N CYS A 111 6.16 2.26 -0.66
CA CYS A 111 6.70 1.50 -1.79
C CYS A 111 7.43 0.24 -1.30
N HIS A 112 7.73 -0.70 -2.18
CA HIS A 112 8.38 -1.96 -1.86
C HIS A 112 9.85 -1.98 -2.25
N HIS A 113 10.16 -1.65 -3.50
CA HIS A 113 11.51 -1.81 -4.05
C HIS A 113 12.39 -0.61 -3.71
N LYS A 114 13.64 -0.88 -3.32
CA LYS A 114 14.63 0.17 -2.96
C LYS A 114 14.91 1.14 -4.12
N VAL A 115 14.85 0.65 -5.37
CA VAL A 115 15.06 1.51 -6.55
C VAL A 115 13.93 2.53 -6.70
N ILE A 116 12.67 2.11 -6.52
CA ILE A 116 11.51 3.00 -6.57
C ILE A 116 11.55 3.97 -5.40
N HIS A 117 11.90 3.48 -4.21
CA HIS A 117 12.10 4.33 -3.04
C HIS A 117 13.12 5.45 -3.30
N LYS A 118 14.29 5.11 -3.88
CA LYS A 118 15.32 6.07 -4.27
C LYS A 118 14.80 7.08 -5.29
N LEU A 119 14.19 6.61 -6.38
CA LEU A 119 13.70 7.47 -7.47
C LEU A 119 12.58 8.41 -7.00
N LEU A 120 11.71 7.94 -6.09
CA LEU A 120 10.70 8.79 -5.46
C LEU A 120 11.34 9.90 -4.62
N ASN A 121 12.39 9.61 -3.85
CA ASN A 121 13.10 10.64 -3.07
C ASN A 121 13.76 11.67 -3.98
N GLU A 122 14.43 11.24 -5.05
CA GLU A 122 15.07 12.13 -6.02
C GLU A 122 14.02 13.00 -6.76
N SER A 123 12.91 12.40 -7.19
CA SER A 123 11.89 13.11 -7.98
C SER A 123 10.99 14.04 -7.16
N LEU A 124 10.99 13.89 -5.83
CA LEU A 124 10.18 14.65 -4.88
C LEU A 124 11.05 15.45 -3.90
N GLU A 125 12.32 15.67 -4.24
CA GLU A 125 13.29 16.40 -3.40
C GLU A 125 12.78 17.80 -3.00
N GLU A 126 12.01 18.46 -3.87
CA GLU A 126 11.38 19.76 -3.61
C GLU A 126 10.50 19.79 -2.34
N PHE A 127 9.97 18.63 -1.91
CA PHE A 127 9.16 18.50 -0.69
C PHE A 127 9.98 18.07 0.54
N SER A 128 11.29 17.90 0.41
CA SER A 128 12.20 17.44 1.46
C SER A 128 11.67 16.19 2.19
N PRO A 129 11.45 15.06 1.48
CA PRO A 129 10.83 13.88 2.06
C PRO A 129 11.69 13.28 3.18
N VAL A 130 11.04 12.88 4.27
CA VAL A 130 11.66 12.02 5.29
C VAL A 130 11.46 10.55 4.93
N THR A 131 12.44 9.71 5.25
CA THR A 131 12.53 8.38 4.67
C THR A 131 12.67 7.27 5.71
N ILE A 132 11.87 6.21 5.53
CA ILE A 132 12.01 4.96 6.29
C ILE A 132 12.24 3.80 5.33
N ILE A 133 13.43 3.21 5.36
CA ILE A 133 13.82 2.07 4.53
C ILE A 133 14.47 0.97 5.39
N GLY A 134 14.27 -0.29 5.01
CA GLY A 134 14.88 -1.42 5.69
C GLY A 134 16.40 -1.36 5.64
N GLY A 135 17.04 -1.58 6.79
CA GLY A 135 18.50 -1.52 6.97
C GLY A 135 19.02 -0.25 7.65
N GLN A 136 18.15 0.75 7.91
CA GLN A 136 18.50 1.89 8.77
C GLN A 136 18.61 1.48 10.24
N SER A 137 19.51 2.14 10.98
CA SER A 137 19.57 2.03 12.44
C SER A 137 18.27 2.54 13.08
N ASP A 138 17.98 2.08 14.29
CA ASP A 138 16.77 2.50 15.00
C ASP A 138 16.81 3.99 15.34
N GLU A 139 17.99 4.55 15.64
CA GLU A 139 18.19 5.99 15.88
C GLU A 139 17.85 6.83 14.65
N THR A 140 18.43 6.50 13.48
CA THR A 140 18.12 7.22 12.24
C THR A 140 16.64 7.11 11.88
N ARG A 141 16.04 5.93 12.08
CA ARG A 141 14.61 5.73 11.82
C ARG A 141 13.76 6.61 12.73
N GLN A 142 14.09 6.68 14.02
CA GLN A 142 13.35 7.49 14.99
C GLN A 142 13.47 8.98 14.69
N ASP A 143 14.65 9.47 14.31
CA ASP A 143 14.85 10.86 13.88
C ASP A 143 13.92 11.23 12.70
N GLN A 144 13.83 10.37 11.68
CA GLN A 144 12.95 10.60 10.53
C GLN A 144 11.46 10.62 10.91
N ILE A 145 11.05 9.76 11.84
CA ILE A 145 9.67 9.74 12.38
C ILE A 145 9.39 11.02 13.16
N ASP A 146 10.33 11.46 13.99
CA ASP A 146 10.17 12.65 14.81
C ASP A 146 10.08 13.91 13.95
N LYS A 147 10.93 14.05 12.93
CA LYS A 147 10.87 15.13 11.94
C LYS A 147 9.51 15.20 11.26
N PHE A 148 8.99 14.05 10.84
CA PHE A 148 7.65 13.96 10.26
C PHE A 148 6.58 14.44 11.24
N GLN A 149 6.57 13.90 12.46
CA GLN A 149 5.54 14.17 13.46
C GLN A 149 5.57 15.63 13.94
N LYS A 150 6.76 16.22 14.08
CA LYS A 150 6.94 17.66 14.37
C LYS A 150 6.50 18.55 13.22
N GLY A 151 6.48 18.04 12.00
CA GLY A 151 6.07 18.78 10.80
C GLY A 151 7.20 19.48 10.08
N GLU A 152 8.44 19.07 10.32
CA GLU A 152 9.61 19.55 9.60
C GLU A 152 9.58 19.10 8.13
N SER A 153 8.91 17.98 7.85
CA SER A 153 8.53 17.57 6.50
C SER A 153 7.06 17.13 6.46
N LYS A 154 6.39 17.46 5.36
CA LYS A 154 5.00 17.03 5.10
C LYS A 154 4.93 15.71 4.33
N LEU A 155 6.03 15.25 3.74
CA LEU A 155 6.07 14.04 2.92
C LEU A 155 6.97 12.98 3.57
N MET A 156 6.43 11.78 3.78
CA MET A 156 7.23 10.62 4.17
C MET A 156 7.19 9.56 3.07
N ILE A 157 8.35 9.01 2.71
CA ILE A 157 8.46 7.86 1.81
C ILE A 157 8.97 6.66 2.62
N ALA A 158 8.13 5.64 2.76
CA ALA A 158 8.40 4.48 3.60
C ALA A 158 8.33 3.17 2.82
N GLY A 159 9.13 2.19 3.24
CA GLY A 159 8.94 0.81 2.81
C GLY A 159 7.59 0.27 3.31
N ILE A 160 6.81 -0.39 2.47
CA ILE A 160 5.47 -0.90 2.84
C ILE A 160 5.51 -1.85 4.04
N ARG A 161 6.60 -2.62 4.16
CA ARG A 161 6.84 -3.54 5.30
C ARG A 161 7.37 -2.84 6.55
N ALA A 162 7.80 -1.57 6.46
CA ALA A 162 8.14 -0.77 7.63
C ALA A 162 6.91 -0.46 8.51
N GLY A 163 5.70 -0.61 7.98
CA GLY A 163 4.46 -0.55 8.78
C GLY A 163 4.39 -1.59 9.90
N ASN A 164 5.13 -2.70 9.79
CA ASN A 164 5.14 -3.78 10.77
C ASN A 164 5.97 -3.45 12.04
N VAL A 165 6.74 -2.35 12.02
CA VAL A 165 7.73 -2.02 13.06
C VAL A 165 7.13 -1.18 14.20
N GLY A 166 5.80 -1.02 14.26
CA GLY A 166 5.17 -0.38 15.42
C GLY A 166 5.18 1.16 15.42
N ILE A 167 5.52 1.82 14.31
CA ILE A 167 5.64 3.29 14.23
C ILE A 167 4.29 4.02 14.37
N ASN A 168 4.32 5.31 14.71
CA ASN A 168 3.13 6.17 14.74
C ASN A 168 3.27 7.27 13.67
N LEU A 169 2.26 7.44 12.81
CA LEU A 169 2.25 8.39 11.69
C LEU A 169 0.96 9.24 11.66
N THR A 170 0.31 9.45 12.81
CA THR A 170 -0.96 10.17 12.95
C THR A 170 -0.99 11.60 12.42
N ARG A 171 0.14 12.25 12.16
CA ARG A 171 0.18 13.57 11.50
C ARG A 171 -0.41 13.53 10.09
N ALA A 172 -0.18 12.44 9.37
CA ALA A 172 -0.74 12.28 8.04
C ALA A 172 -2.15 11.72 8.08
N LYS A 173 -2.96 12.15 7.12
CA LYS A 173 -4.27 11.58 6.82
C LYS A 173 -4.35 11.00 5.42
N TYR A 174 -3.34 11.20 4.58
CA TYR A 174 -3.25 10.61 3.25
C TYR A 174 -2.15 9.55 3.24
N VAL A 175 -2.52 8.35 2.81
CA VAL A 175 -1.58 7.26 2.55
C VAL A 175 -1.70 6.85 1.09
N ILE A 176 -0.57 6.74 0.40
CA ILE A 176 -0.49 6.38 -1.00
C ILE A 176 0.35 5.11 -1.11
N PHE A 177 -0.23 4.04 -1.63
CA PHE A 177 0.50 2.83 -1.98
C PHE A 177 0.97 2.97 -3.43
N ALA A 178 2.21 3.42 -3.60
CA ALA A 178 2.89 3.47 -4.90
C ALA A 178 3.11 2.06 -5.45
N GLU A 179 3.32 1.08 -4.56
CA GLU A 179 3.41 -0.34 -4.91
C GLU A 179 2.54 -1.18 -4.00
N LEU A 180 2.02 -2.29 -4.53
CA LEU A 180 1.19 -3.23 -3.80
C LEU A 180 1.98 -4.44 -3.31
N ASP A 181 1.65 -4.95 -2.13
CA ASP A 181 2.06 -6.28 -1.65
C ASP A 181 0.99 -7.34 -2.00
N TRP A 182 1.31 -8.62 -1.86
CA TRP A 182 0.38 -9.74 -2.08
C TRP A 182 -0.54 -10.01 -0.88
N SER A 183 -0.26 -9.36 0.26
CA SER A 183 -0.99 -9.52 1.51
C SER A 183 -1.82 -8.28 1.85
N PRO A 184 -3.15 -8.39 1.94
CA PRO A 184 -4.00 -7.29 2.41
C PRO A 184 -3.67 -6.85 3.84
N ALA A 185 -3.19 -7.78 4.68
CA ALA A 185 -2.83 -7.48 6.06
C ALA A 185 -1.68 -6.46 6.17
N ILE A 186 -0.72 -6.50 5.23
CA ILE A 186 0.40 -5.53 5.20
C ILE A 186 -0.13 -4.12 4.93
N HIS A 187 -1.05 -3.96 3.96
CA HIS A 187 -1.67 -2.66 3.67
C HIS A 187 -2.53 -2.17 4.84
N ARG A 188 -3.36 -3.03 5.42
CA ARG A 188 -4.17 -2.69 6.60
C ARG A 188 -3.30 -2.23 7.78
N GLN A 189 -2.16 -2.88 8.02
CA GLN A 189 -1.20 -2.48 9.07
C GLN A 189 -0.55 -1.13 8.77
N ALA A 190 -0.20 -0.87 7.51
CA ALA A 190 0.35 0.39 7.06
C ALA A 190 -0.67 1.54 7.22
N GLU A 191 -1.92 1.36 6.81
CA GLU A 191 -3.02 2.32 7.06
C GLU A 191 -3.20 2.59 8.55
N ASP A 192 -3.13 1.55 9.38
CA ASP A 192 -3.28 1.65 10.84
C ASP A 192 -2.15 2.42 11.53
N ARG A 193 -1.05 2.73 10.83
CA ARG A 193 0.00 3.64 11.34
C ARG A 193 -0.50 5.09 11.38
N LEU A 194 -1.39 5.47 10.46
CA LEU A 194 -2.02 6.79 10.38
C LEU A 194 -3.38 6.81 11.09
N HIS A 195 -4.14 5.71 10.98
CA HIS A 195 -5.46 5.53 11.60
C HIS A 195 -5.33 4.95 13.01
N ARG A 196 -4.81 5.75 13.93
CA ARG A 196 -4.57 5.34 15.32
C ARG A 196 -5.16 6.35 16.30
N ILE A 197 -5.18 5.99 17.58
CA ILE A 197 -5.53 6.90 18.69
C ILE A 197 -4.76 8.21 18.52
N GLY A 198 -5.47 9.34 18.59
CA GLY A 198 -4.92 10.68 18.33
C GLY A 198 -5.24 11.22 16.93
N GLN A 199 -5.63 10.37 15.98
CA GLN A 199 -6.12 10.81 14.67
C GLN A 199 -7.53 11.39 14.78
N LYS A 200 -7.71 12.64 14.31
CA LYS A 200 -8.99 13.37 14.33
C LYS A 200 -9.65 13.43 12.95
N ASN A 201 -8.91 13.11 11.90
CA ASN A 201 -9.36 13.18 10.52
C ASN A 201 -9.65 11.80 9.94
N THR A 202 -10.51 11.77 8.91
CA THR A 202 -10.65 10.63 8.02
C THR A 202 -9.31 10.33 7.37
N VAL A 203 -8.89 9.06 7.40
CA VAL A 203 -7.67 8.63 6.70
C VAL A 203 -8.05 8.12 5.31
N PHE A 204 -7.41 8.66 4.29
CA PHE A 204 -7.61 8.34 2.89
C PHE A 204 -6.45 7.49 2.39
N ALA A 205 -6.75 6.29 1.92
CA ALA A 205 -5.80 5.33 1.38
C ALA A 205 -5.97 5.18 -0.13
N TYR A 206 -4.97 5.61 -0.90
CA TYR A 206 -4.92 5.48 -2.35
C TYR A 206 -4.07 4.28 -2.73
N TYR A 207 -4.65 3.35 -3.47
CA TYR A 207 -4.00 2.18 -4.03
C TYR A 207 -3.78 2.44 -5.52
N LEU A 208 -2.54 2.78 -5.91
CA LEU A 208 -2.24 3.17 -7.28
C LEU A 208 -1.99 1.92 -8.13
N ILE A 209 -2.80 1.74 -9.17
CA ILE A 209 -2.78 0.59 -10.07
C ILE A 209 -2.29 1.05 -11.44
N GLY A 210 -1.14 0.53 -11.90
CA GLY A 210 -0.68 0.78 -13.26
C GLY A 210 -1.53 0.03 -14.26
N ASN A 211 -2.31 0.75 -15.07
CA ASN A 211 -3.18 0.15 -16.09
C ASN A 211 -2.38 -0.71 -17.08
N GLY A 212 -2.81 -1.94 -17.32
CA GLY A 212 -2.14 -2.83 -18.28
C GLY A 212 -0.84 -3.45 -17.74
N THR A 213 -0.65 -3.44 -16.42
CA THR A 213 0.48 -4.10 -15.75
C THR A 213 0.00 -5.21 -14.81
N LEU A 214 0.93 -5.93 -14.19
CA LEU A 214 0.65 -6.94 -13.16
C LEU A 214 -0.23 -6.42 -12.00
N ASP A 215 -0.25 -5.11 -11.74
CA ASP A 215 -1.02 -4.51 -10.65
C ASP A 215 -2.52 -4.84 -10.71
N ASP A 216 -3.12 -4.96 -11.90
CA ASP A 216 -4.53 -5.30 -12.06
C ASP A 216 -4.84 -6.67 -11.45
N HIS A 217 -3.94 -7.63 -11.68
CA HIS A 217 -4.05 -8.97 -11.13
C HIS A 217 -3.80 -8.98 -9.61
N VAL A 218 -2.80 -8.23 -9.14
CA VAL A 218 -2.52 -8.08 -7.70
C VAL A 218 -3.72 -7.48 -6.97
N ALA A 219 -4.34 -6.44 -7.54
CA ALA A 219 -5.52 -5.80 -6.96
C ALA A 219 -6.69 -6.78 -6.82
N SER A 220 -6.94 -7.62 -7.85
CA SER A 220 -7.96 -8.68 -7.77
C SER A 220 -7.69 -9.65 -6.62
N ILE A 221 -6.45 -10.15 -6.53
CA ILE A 221 -6.04 -11.08 -5.47
C ILE A 221 -6.21 -10.46 -4.08
N LEU A 222 -5.91 -9.17 -3.94
CA LEU A 222 -6.07 -8.46 -2.67
C LEU A 222 -7.53 -8.40 -2.23
N VAL A 223 -8.46 -8.14 -3.15
CA VAL A 223 -9.90 -8.13 -2.86
C VAL A 223 -10.36 -9.53 -2.44
N ASP A 224 -10.00 -10.57 -3.19
CA ASP A 224 -10.40 -11.95 -2.89
C ASP A 224 -9.88 -12.42 -1.53
N LYS A 225 -8.58 -12.19 -1.25
CA LYS A 225 -7.98 -12.52 0.05
C LYS A 225 -8.60 -11.74 1.19
N SER A 226 -8.96 -10.48 0.97
CA SER A 226 -9.62 -9.68 1.99
C SER A 226 -11.00 -10.21 2.31
N TYR A 227 -11.78 -10.58 1.30
CA TYR A 227 -13.09 -11.20 1.49
C TYR A 227 -13.00 -12.48 2.33
N GLU A 228 -12.04 -13.36 2.03
CA GLU A 228 -11.84 -14.60 2.78
C GLU A 228 -11.45 -14.34 4.25
N ILE A 229 -10.54 -13.39 4.49
CA ILE A 229 -10.14 -13.00 5.85
C ILE A 229 -11.32 -12.44 6.63
N ASP A 230 -12.09 -11.54 6.02
CA ASP A 230 -13.20 -10.86 6.68
C ASP A 230 -14.36 -11.84 6.92
N ALA A 231 -14.64 -12.76 6.00
CA ALA A 231 -15.68 -13.78 6.18
C ALA A 231 -15.41 -14.73 7.36
N ILE A 232 -14.14 -15.00 7.67
CA ILE A 232 -13.72 -15.82 8.82
C ILE A 232 -13.83 -15.01 10.13
N LEU A 233 -13.44 -13.74 10.12
CA LEU A 233 -13.31 -12.92 11.33
C LEU A 233 -14.60 -12.17 11.71
N ASP A 234 -15.38 -11.75 10.72
CA ASP A 234 -16.55 -10.87 10.85
C ASP A 234 -17.79 -11.46 10.15
N GLU A 235 -18.98 -11.28 10.75
CA GLU A 235 -20.25 -11.72 10.15
C GLU A 235 -20.67 -10.81 8.98
N THR A 236 -20.19 -9.57 8.97
CA THR A 236 -20.41 -8.57 7.92
C THR A 236 -19.09 -8.21 7.26
N SER A 237 -19.02 -8.27 5.93
CA SER A 237 -17.84 -7.87 5.16
C SER A 237 -17.68 -6.34 5.17
N ASP A 238 -16.56 -5.83 5.69
CA ASP A 238 -16.14 -4.46 5.40
C ASP A 238 -15.77 -4.41 3.90
N THR A 239 -16.60 -3.77 3.07
CA THR A 239 -16.35 -3.68 1.63
C THR A 239 -15.04 -2.96 1.35
N TYR A 240 -14.19 -3.58 0.52
CA TYR A 240 -12.87 -3.06 0.14
C TYR A 240 -12.96 -1.71 -0.58
N GLU A 241 -14.09 -1.42 -1.23
CA GLU A 241 -14.39 -0.17 -1.90
C GLU A 241 -15.58 0.53 -1.21
N ASN A 242 -15.42 1.80 -0.87
CA ASN A 242 -16.51 2.65 -0.36
C ASN A 242 -16.74 3.79 -1.39
N LYS A 243 -17.22 3.41 -2.58
CA LYS A 243 -17.26 4.25 -3.80
C LYS A 243 -18.04 5.55 -3.64
N ASP A 244 -19.10 5.56 -2.84
CA ASP A 244 -19.98 6.72 -2.72
C ASP A 244 -19.36 7.86 -1.88
N LYS A 245 -18.65 7.50 -0.79
CA LYS A 245 -17.84 8.47 -0.02
C LYS A 245 -16.64 8.95 -0.84
N ALA A 246 -16.15 8.12 -1.76
CA ALA A 246 -14.98 8.39 -2.58
C ALA A 246 -15.24 9.45 -3.68
N ALA A 247 -16.33 9.32 -4.42
CA ALA A 247 -16.69 10.27 -5.48
C ALA A 247 -16.92 11.69 -4.94
N LEU A 248 -17.56 11.82 -3.78
CA LEU A 248 -17.85 13.11 -3.15
C LEU A 248 -16.58 13.88 -2.76
N ILE A 249 -15.52 13.16 -2.36
CA ILE A 249 -14.29 13.76 -1.83
C ILE A 249 -13.28 14.01 -2.96
N LEU A 250 -13.22 13.16 -3.99
CA LEU A 250 -12.46 13.48 -5.21
C LEU A 250 -12.98 14.77 -5.87
N ALA A 251 -14.29 14.97 -5.89
CA ALA A 251 -14.88 16.23 -6.33
C ALA A 251 -14.45 17.41 -5.43
N GLN A 252 -14.32 17.22 -4.11
CA GLN A 252 -13.82 18.26 -3.20
C GLN A 252 -12.33 18.58 -3.41
N ILE A 253 -11.50 17.56 -3.69
CA ILE A 253 -10.08 17.74 -4.01
C ILE A 253 -9.92 18.49 -5.33
N GLN A 254 -10.63 18.04 -6.38
CA GLN A 254 -10.64 18.71 -7.69
C GLN A 254 -11.13 20.16 -7.57
N ASN A 255 -12.18 20.42 -6.79
CA ASN A 255 -12.68 21.78 -6.57
C ASN A 255 -11.67 22.66 -5.83
N LYS A 256 -10.94 22.13 -4.84
CA LYS A 256 -9.88 22.88 -4.14
C LYS A 256 -8.69 23.21 -5.04
N ILE A 257 -8.36 22.32 -5.97
CA ILE A 257 -7.30 22.54 -6.97
C ILE A 257 -7.74 23.61 -7.99
N HIS A 258 -9.00 23.58 -8.44
CA HIS A 258 -9.53 24.54 -9.42
C HIS A 258 -9.93 25.91 -8.83
N SER A 259 -10.06 26.03 -7.49
CA SER A 259 -10.38 27.29 -6.83
C SER A 259 -9.15 28.11 -6.40
N LYS A 260 -7.94 27.62 -6.67
CA LYS A 260 -6.67 28.36 -6.54
C LYS A 260 -6.24 28.83 -7.92
#